data_AF-A0A959SVR3-F1
#
_entry.id   AF-A0A959SVR3-F1
#
_cell.length_a   1.000
_cell.length_b   1.000
_cell.length_c   1.000
_cell.angle_alpha   90.00
_cell.angle_beta   90.00
_cell.angle_gamma   90.00
#
_symmetry.space_group_name_H-M   'P 1'
#
loop_
_entity.id
_entity.type
_entity.pdbx_description
1 polymer ?
#
loop_
_entity_poly.entity_id
_entity_poly.type
_entity_poly.pdbx_seq_one_letter_code
_entity_poly.pdbx_strand_id
1 'polypeptide(L)'
;MSTTLQADKKTIETADFLPLEGTDYVELYVGNAKQAAHYYMSAFGFQALAYAGPETGIKEKASYAVRQNKLTFVLTTPLRTDNPIADHIYKHGDGVKALSLRVQDATKAWEETTKRGAKSYMKPVKLTDEDGEV
;
A
#
# COMPACT_ATOMS: atom_id res chain seq x y z
N MET A 1 -6.63 -59.42 -1.45
CA MET A 1 -5.89 -58.70 -0.42
C MET A 1 -5.12 -57.57 -1.09
N SER A 2 -5.63 -56.34 -1.00
CA SER A 2 -4.91 -55.14 -1.45
C SER A 2 -5.21 -54.04 -0.44
N THR A 3 -4.29 -53.86 0.49
CA THR A 3 -4.35 -52.84 1.53
C THR A 3 -3.77 -51.56 0.95
N THR A 4 -4.62 -50.59 0.63
CA THR A 4 -4.17 -49.24 0.29
C THR A 4 -3.90 -48.51 1.61
N LEU A 5 -2.62 -48.32 1.94
CA LEU A 5 -2.20 -47.47 3.05
C LEU A 5 -2.51 -46.01 2.69
N GLN A 6 -3.58 -45.48 3.27
CA GLN A 6 -3.88 -44.05 3.20
C GLN A 6 -2.91 -43.35 4.16
N ALA A 7 -1.91 -42.67 3.61
CA ALA A 7 -0.99 -41.88 4.42
C ALA A 7 -1.78 -40.71 5.04
N ASP A 8 -1.88 -40.71 6.36
CA ASP A 8 -2.39 -39.58 7.14
C ASP A 8 -1.55 -38.34 6.82
N LYS A 9 -2.06 -37.49 5.93
CA LYS A 9 -1.57 -36.12 5.77
C LYS A 9 -1.88 -35.39 7.07
N LYS A 10 -0.94 -35.44 8.01
CA LYS A 10 -0.95 -34.61 9.21
C LYS A 10 -0.76 -33.16 8.74
N THR A 11 -1.87 -32.48 8.46
CA THR A 11 -1.87 -31.04 8.21
C THR A 11 -1.38 -30.40 9.49
N ILE A 12 -0.12 -30.00 9.51
CA ILE A 12 0.35 -29.10 10.55
C ILE A 12 -0.39 -27.80 10.25
N GLU A 13 -1.44 -27.51 11.03
CA GLU A 13 -2.04 -26.18 11.06
C GLU A 13 -0.98 -25.24 11.65
N THR A 14 -0.04 -24.82 10.82
CA THR A 14 0.82 -23.69 11.14
C THR A 14 -0.11 -22.49 11.17
N ALA A 15 -0.45 -22.03 12.37
CA ALA A 15 -1.20 -20.80 12.54
C ALA A 15 -0.44 -19.69 11.81
N ASP A 16 -1.05 -19.14 10.76
CA ASP A 16 -0.49 -18.01 10.03
C ASP A 16 -0.48 -16.81 10.99
N PHE A 17 0.73 -16.37 11.36
CA PHE A 17 0.90 -15.26 12.29
C PHE A 17 0.59 -13.90 11.61
N LEU A 18 0.51 -13.87 10.28
CA LEU A 18 0.26 -12.68 9.49
C LEU A 18 -0.67 -13.00 8.30
N PRO A 19 -1.96 -13.29 8.55
CA PRO A 19 -2.91 -13.55 7.48
C PRO A 19 -3.10 -12.29 6.64
N LEU A 20 -2.62 -12.34 5.39
CA LEU A 20 -2.75 -11.26 4.41
C LEU A 20 -4.09 -11.38 3.69
N GLU A 21 -4.88 -10.31 3.69
CA GLU A 21 -6.16 -10.27 2.98
C GLU A 21 -6.01 -9.88 1.50
N GLY A 22 -4.85 -9.34 1.14
CA GLY A 22 -4.50 -8.96 -0.23
C GLY A 22 -3.73 -7.64 -0.29
N THR A 23 -3.59 -7.13 -1.51
CA THR A 23 -3.01 -5.80 -1.76
C THR A 23 -4.08 -4.73 -1.52
N ASP A 24 -3.73 -3.71 -0.75
CA ASP A 24 -4.61 -2.58 -0.48
C ASP A 24 -4.43 -1.48 -1.55
N TYR A 25 -3.20 -0.99 -1.67
CA TYR A 25 -2.79 -0.08 -2.74
C TYR A 25 -1.29 -0.17 -3.03
N VAL A 26 -0.90 0.38 -4.18
CA VAL A 26 0.50 0.64 -4.54
C VAL A 26 0.71 2.14 -4.61
N GLU A 27 1.67 2.67 -3.86
CA GLU A 27 2.05 4.08 -3.96
C GLU A 27 3.25 4.25 -4.87
N LEU A 28 3.11 5.13 -5.85
CA LEU A 28 4.17 5.52 -6.77
C LEU A 28 4.56 6.97 -6.49
N TYR A 29 5.86 7.20 -6.41
CA TYR A 29 6.42 8.54 -6.39
C TYR A 29 6.74 8.94 -7.82
N VAL A 30 6.11 10.02 -8.28
CA VAL A 30 6.11 10.44 -9.68
C VAL A 30 6.33 11.94 -9.78
N GLY A 31 6.98 12.39 -10.86
CA GLY A 31 7.31 13.80 -11.08
C GLY A 31 6.08 14.68 -11.29
N ASN A 32 4.99 14.12 -11.84
CA ASN A 32 3.72 14.83 -11.99
C ASN A 32 2.53 13.88 -11.76
N ALA A 33 2.01 13.88 -10.54
CA ALA A 33 0.93 12.98 -10.15
C ALA A 33 -0.37 13.21 -10.92
N LYS A 34 -0.67 14.45 -11.33
CA LYS A 34 -1.89 14.78 -12.09
C LYS A 34 -1.85 14.20 -13.49
N GLN A 35 -0.70 14.32 -14.18
CA GLN A 35 -0.50 13.73 -15.50
C GLN A 35 -0.44 12.21 -15.43
N ALA A 36 0.24 11.65 -14.42
CA ALA A 36 0.26 10.21 -14.20
C ALA A 36 -1.15 9.65 -13.96
N ALA A 37 -1.97 10.32 -13.13
CA ALA A 37 -3.35 9.90 -12.88
C ALA A 37 -4.16 9.91 -14.18
N HIS A 38 -4.06 11.00 -14.95
CA HIS A 38 -4.71 11.08 -16.25
C HIS A 38 -4.26 9.97 -17.21
N TYR A 39 -2.96 9.62 -17.22
CA TYR A 39 -2.42 8.53 -18.02
C TYR A 39 -3.02 7.18 -17.62
N TYR A 40 -3.01 6.82 -16.33
CA TYR A 40 -3.60 5.56 -15.87
C TYR A 40 -5.12 5.49 -16.09
N MET A 41 -5.82 6.61 -15.95
CA MET A 41 -7.25 6.67 -16.25
C MET A 41 -7.53 6.49 -17.74
N SER A 42 -6.79 7.18 -18.60
CA SER A 42 -7.05 7.19 -20.05
C SER A 42 -6.54 5.93 -20.75
N ALA A 43 -5.35 5.45 -20.41
CA ALA A 43 -4.71 4.33 -21.10
C ALA A 43 -5.11 2.96 -20.54
N PHE A 44 -5.38 2.87 -19.23
CA PHE A 44 -5.67 1.61 -18.56
C PHE A 44 -7.11 1.51 -18.04
N GLY A 45 -7.91 2.58 -18.11
CA GLY A 45 -9.30 2.59 -17.69
C GLY A 45 -9.49 2.64 -16.17
N PHE A 46 -8.52 3.19 -15.43
CA PHE A 46 -8.71 3.51 -14.02
C PHE A 46 -9.71 4.66 -13.85
N GLN A 47 -10.32 4.75 -12.67
CA GLN A 47 -11.23 5.83 -12.31
C GLN A 47 -10.66 6.62 -11.13
N ALA A 48 -10.97 7.91 -11.06
CA ALA A 48 -10.60 8.74 -9.93
C ALA A 48 -11.29 8.23 -8.66
N LEU A 49 -10.53 8.07 -7.58
CA LEU A 49 -11.02 7.59 -6.29
C LEU A 49 -10.98 8.67 -5.23
N ALA A 50 -9.82 9.31 -5.04
CA ALA A 50 -9.62 10.32 -4.01
C ALA A 50 -8.47 11.26 -4.36
N TYR A 51 -8.41 12.40 -3.70
CA TYR A 51 -7.36 13.39 -3.84
C TYR A 51 -6.93 13.93 -2.47
N ALA A 52 -5.64 14.16 -2.32
CA ALA A 52 -5.03 14.81 -1.18
C ALA A 52 -3.98 15.81 -1.67
N GLY A 53 -4.10 17.08 -1.29
CA GLY A 53 -3.17 18.13 -1.72
C GLY A 53 -3.45 19.48 -1.04
N PRO A 54 -2.93 20.59 -1.58
CA PRO A 54 -3.05 21.90 -0.93
C PRO A 54 -4.49 22.31 -0.64
N GLU A 55 -5.41 21.94 -1.53
CA GLU A 55 -6.85 22.19 -1.43
C GLU A 55 -7.50 21.41 -0.28
N THR A 56 -6.88 20.31 0.16
CA THR A 56 -7.31 19.51 1.32
C THR A 56 -6.44 19.75 2.56
N GLY A 57 -5.63 20.82 2.56
CA GLY A 57 -4.76 21.20 3.68
C GLY A 57 -3.35 20.59 3.67
N ILE A 58 -3.03 19.69 2.72
CA ILE A 58 -1.71 19.06 2.61
C ILE A 58 -0.83 19.86 1.67
N LYS A 59 0.09 20.66 2.24
CA LYS A 59 0.89 21.62 1.45
C LYS A 59 2.20 21.05 0.90
N GLU A 60 2.63 19.90 1.39
CA GLU A 60 3.96 19.33 1.11
C GLU A 60 3.98 18.41 -0.11
N LYS A 61 2.84 17.82 -0.45
CA LYS A 61 2.69 16.85 -1.53
C LYS A 61 1.28 16.89 -2.11
N ALA A 62 1.13 16.39 -3.32
CA ALA A 62 -0.17 16.07 -3.90
C ALA A 62 -0.23 14.58 -4.25
N SER A 63 -1.32 13.93 -3.88
CA SER A 63 -1.57 12.51 -4.09
C SER A 63 -2.92 12.31 -4.78
N TYR A 64 -2.92 11.57 -5.88
CA TYR A 64 -4.12 11.16 -6.61
C TYR A 64 -4.30 9.67 -6.46
N ALA A 65 -5.41 9.25 -5.86
CA ALA A 65 -5.79 7.86 -5.82
C ALA A 65 -6.68 7.54 -7.02
N VAL A 66 -6.31 6.50 -7.76
CA VAL A 66 -7.09 5.95 -8.88
C VAL A 66 -7.33 4.46 -8.66
N ARG A 67 -8.51 3.97 -9.05
CA ARG A 67 -8.91 2.59 -8.83
C ARG A 67 -9.51 1.95 -10.08
N GLN A 68 -9.16 0.68 -10.29
CA GLN A 68 -9.81 -0.19 -11.26
C GLN A 68 -10.07 -1.54 -10.59
N ASN A 69 -11.34 -1.92 -10.45
CA ASN A 69 -11.74 -3.10 -9.68
C ASN A 69 -11.15 -3.07 -8.26
N LYS A 70 -10.28 -4.04 -7.93
CA LYS A 70 -9.60 -4.15 -6.64
C LYS A 70 -8.22 -3.49 -6.61
N LEU A 71 -7.72 -3.00 -7.74
CA LEU A 71 -6.39 -2.39 -7.84
C LEU A 71 -6.48 -0.89 -7.56
N THR A 72 -5.73 -0.43 -6.57
CA THR A 72 -5.65 0.98 -6.20
C THR A 72 -4.22 1.48 -6.38
N PHE A 73 -4.05 2.55 -7.16
CA PHE A 73 -2.79 3.27 -7.26
C PHE A 73 -2.90 4.63 -6.60
N VAL A 74 -1.89 4.96 -5.79
CA VAL A 74 -1.73 6.29 -5.20
C VAL A 74 -0.52 6.92 -5.86
N LEU A 75 -0.75 7.98 -6.63
CA LEU A 75 0.28 8.68 -7.40
C LEU A 75 0.64 9.95 -6.65
N THR A 76 1.86 10.04 -6.14
CA THR A 76 2.28 11.10 -5.22
C THR A 76 3.43 11.91 -5.82
N THR A 77 3.28 13.23 -5.83
CA THR A 77 4.29 14.21 -6.29
C THR A 77 4.67 15.17 -5.15
N PRO A 78 5.95 15.57 -5.04
CA PRO A 78 6.34 16.60 -4.08
C PRO A 78 5.87 17.98 -4.55
N LEU A 79 5.54 18.88 -3.62
CA LEU A 79 5.21 20.27 -3.90
C LEU A 79 6.22 21.28 -3.33
N ARG A 80 7.13 20.82 -2.47
CA ARG A 80 8.23 21.60 -1.89
C ARG A 80 9.58 20.92 -2.12
N THR A 81 10.64 21.71 -1.98
CA THR A 81 12.02 21.22 -1.92
C THR A 81 12.28 20.41 -0.65
N ASP A 82 13.40 19.68 -0.61
CA ASP A 82 13.82 18.86 0.53
C ASP A 82 12.80 17.79 0.94
N ASN A 83 12.19 17.17 -0.07
CA ASN A 83 11.17 16.16 0.11
C ASN A 83 11.72 14.77 -0.26
N PRO A 84 11.59 13.74 0.60
CA PRO A 84 12.03 12.38 0.29
C PRO A 84 11.38 11.78 -0.96
N ILE A 85 10.23 12.31 -1.40
CA ILE A 85 9.58 11.96 -2.66
C ILE A 85 10.44 12.45 -3.84
N ALA A 86 10.94 13.69 -3.80
CA ALA A 86 11.79 14.25 -4.84
C ALA A 86 13.12 13.48 -4.97
N ASP A 87 13.73 13.13 -3.84
CA ASP A 87 14.97 12.35 -3.82
C ASP A 87 14.80 10.96 -4.46
N HIS A 88 13.65 10.33 -4.25
CA HIS A 88 13.33 9.05 -4.88
C HIS A 88 13.17 9.19 -6.39
N ILE A 89 12.41 10.19 -6.84
CA ILE A 89 12.20 10.47 -8.26
C ILE A 89 13.53 10.79 -8.94
N TYR A 90 14.41 11.57 -8.31
CA TYR A 90 15.72 11.89 -8.85
C TYR A 90 16.59 10.62 -9.05
N LYS A 91 16.53 9.68 -8.11
CA LYS A 91 17.35 8.45 -8.16
C LYS A 91 16.78 7.37 -9.10
N HIS A 92 15.46 7.29 -9.24
CA HIS A 92 14.79 6.13 -9.86
C HIS A 92 13.88 6.50 -11.03
N GLY A 93 13.56 7.77 -11.22
CA GLY A 93 12.44 8.21 -12.04
C GLY A 93 11.09 7.92 -11.37
N ASP A 94 10.03 7.96 -12.18
CA ASP A 94 8.68 7.62 -11.75
C ASP A 94 8.60 6.12 -11.42
N GLY A 95 8.29 5.79 -10.17
CA GLY A 95 8.39 4.39 -9.72
C GLY A 95 7.64 4.07 -8.43
N VAL A 96 7.45 2.77 -8.22
CA VAL A 96 6.80 2.23 -7.01
C VAL A 96 7.66 2.51 -5.79
N LYS A 97 7.08 3.17 -4.79
CA LYS A 97 7.72 3.41 -3.49
C LYS A 97 7.26 2.44 -2.42
N ALA A 98 5.95 2.15 -2.36
CA ALA A 98 5.37 1.32 -1.33
C ALA A 98 4.32 0.36 -1.91
N LEU A 99 4.33 -0.87 -1.39
CA LEU A 99 3.30 -1.88 -1.61
C LEU A 99 2.56 -2.07 -0.28
N SER A 100 1.30 -1.65 -0.23
CA SER A 100 0.46 -1.78 0.96
C SER A 100 -0.29 -3.12 0.93
N LEU A 101 -0.27 -3.83 2.07
CA LEU A 101 -0.94 -5.10 2.26
C LEU A 101 -2.02 -4.95 3.32
N ARG A 102 -3.21 -5.48 3.02
CA ARG A 102 -4.33 -5.44 3.94
C ARG A 102 -4.23 -6.60 4.93
N VAL A 103 -4.41 -6.27 6.20
CA VAL A 103 -4.38 -7.20 7.33
C VAL A 103 -5.49 -6.83 8.30
N GLN A 104 -5.91 -7.77 9.14
CA GLN A 104 -6.95 -7.52 10.14
C GLN A 104 -6.51 -6.55 11.25
N ASP A 105 -5.23 -6.58 11.63
CA ASP A 105 -4.67 -5.69 12.66
C ASP A 105 -3.25 -5.28 12.26
N ALA A 106 -3.11 -4.01 11.85
CA ALA A 106 -1.84 -3.43 11.43
C ALA A 106 -0.82 -3.32 12.59
N THR A 107 -1.30 -3.15 13.83
CA THR A 107 -0.43 -3.07 15.01
C THR A 107 0.19 -4.43 15.29
N LYS A 108 -0.65 -5.46 15.37
CA LYS A 108 -0.18 -6.84 15.56
C LYS A 108 0.73 -7.29 14.42
N ALA A 109 0.40 -6.96 13.18
CA ALA A 109 1.23 -7.24 12.01
C ALA A 109 2.63 -6.61 12.14
N TRP A 110 2.70 -5.34 12.55
CA TRP A 110 3.97 -4.64 12.75
C TRP A 110 4.78 -5.25 13.91
N GLU A 111 4.15 -5.56 15.04
CA GLU A 111 4.82 -6.19 16.19
C GLU A 111 5.41 -7.56 15.84
N GLU A 112 4.61 -8.42 15.19
CA GLU A 112 5.03 -9.78 14.86
C GLU A 112 6.14 -9.78 13.79
N THR A 113 6.07 -8.88 12.80
CA THR A 113 7.12 -8.77 11.76
C THR A 113 8.42 -8.19 12.31
N THR A 114 8.36 -7.14 13.12
CA THR A 114 9.55 -6.52 13.72
C THR A 114 10.22 -7.45 14.74
N LYS A 115 9.45 -8.19 15.54
CA LYS A 115 9.96 -9.24 16.44
C LYS A 115 10.75 -10.33 15.70
N ARG A 116 10.43 -10.58 14.42
CA ARG A 116 11.10 -11.54 13.54
C ARG A 116 12.22 -10.94 12.69
N GLY A 117 12.63 -9.69 12.97
CA GLY A 117 13.80 -9.05 12.35
C GLY A 117 13.48 -8.10 11.19
N ALA A 118 12.21 -7.85 10.87
CA ALA A 118 11.87 -6.79 9.92
C ALA A 118 12.30 -5.42 10.48
N LYS A 119 12.88 -4.57 9.63
CA LYS A 119 13.23 -3.20 9.99
C LYS A 119 11.96 -2.33 9.97
N SER A 120 11.61 -1.76 11.11
CA SER A 120 10.49 -0.83 11.20
C SER A 120 10.79 0.44 10.38
N TYR A 121 9.91 0.76 9.44
CA TYR A 121 9.92 2.06 8.76
C TYR A 121 9.23 3.15 9.61
N MET A 122 8.03 2.84 10.11
CA MET A 122 7.23 3.71 10.97
C MET A 122 6.44 2.84 11.95
N LYS A 123 6.12 3.38 13.14
CA LYS A 123 5.19 2.73 14.07
C LYS A 123 3.74 2.81 13.53
N PRO A 124 2.86 1.87 13.89
CA PRO A 124 1.44 1.95 13.57
C PRO A 124 0.84 3.25 14.08
N VAL A 125 -0.01 3.87 13.26
CA VAL A 125 -0.75 5.09 13.59
C VAL A 125 -2.21 4.79 13.32
N LYS A 126 -3.08 5.20 14.24
CA LYS A 126 -4.52 5.15 14.06
C LYS A 126 -5.01 6.50 13.54
N LEU A 127 -5.85 6.46 12.52
CA LEU A 127 -6.48 7.63 11.92
C LEU A 127 -7.96 7.59 12.25
N THR A 128 -8.52 8.71 12.70
CA THR A 128 -9.93 8.81 13.08
C THR A 128 -10.59 9.96 12.35
N ASP A 129 -11.78 9.72 11.82
CA ASP A 129 -12.65 10.71 11.21
C ASP A 129 -14.10 10.56 11.71
N GLU A 130 -15.04 11.19 11.03
CA GLU A 130 -16.46 11.16 11.40
C GLU A 130 -17.11 9.77 11.16
N ASP A 131 -16.53 8.96 10.27
CA ASP A 131 -17.04 7.66 9.84
C ASP A 131 -16.40 6.49 10.60
N GLY A 132 -15.30 6.71 11.31
CA GLY A 132 -14.71 5.72 12.21
C GLY A 132 -13.22 5.89 12.48
N GLU A 133 -12.57 4.77 12.81
CA GLU A 133 -11.14 4.67 13.08
C GLU A 133 -10.53 3.56 12.20
N VAL A 134 -9.37 3.84 11.61
CA VAL A 134 -8.57 2.90 10.79
C VAL A 134 -7.10 2.89 11.20
#